data_AF-A0A8J3Z624-F1
#
_entry.id   AF-A0A8J3Z624-F1
#
_cell.length_a   1.000
_cell.length_b   1.000
_cell.length_c   1.000
_cell.angle_alpha   90.00
_cell.angle_beta   90.00
_cell.angle_gamma   90.00
#
_symmetry.space_group_name_H-M   'P 1'
#
loop_
_entity.id
_entity.type
_entity.pdbx_description
1 polymer ?
#
loop_
_entity_poly.entity_id
_entity_poly.type
_entity_poly.pdbx_seq_one_letter_code
_entity_poly.pdbx_strand_id
1 'polypeptide(L)'
;MRTQFATSWESLRWALAFHGRHFLIVSALMVLPGVQRFVIMSWELPGPVATLSEILVLAARIGLVVYVVSKVGPAPHAWASTRMFFRERWPSLLITLGLLALAFAIFDLALEGLSDDDTYRSVLFAVKNLTVIPFTVIWMISVARTCVQYELTTAASR
;
A
#
# COMPACT_ATOMS: atom_id res chain seq x y z
N MET A 1 11.53 -20.70 10.11
CA MET A 1 10.62 -19.67 10.68
C MET A 1 11.33 -18.36 11.04
N ARG A 2 12.42 -18.34 11.84
CA ARG A 2 13.13 -17.10 12.22
C ARG A 2 13.62 -16.25 11.04
N THR A 3 14.11 -16.88 9.98
CA THR A 3 14.56 -16.20 8.74
C THR A 3 13.42 -15.60 7.91
N GLN A 4 12.21 -16.19 7.96
CA GLN A 4 11.04 -15.66 7.25
C GLN A 4 10.48 -14.41 7.95
N PHE A 5 10.43 -14.42 9.29
CA PHE A 5 10.05 -13.24 10.09
C PHE A 5 11.00 -12.06 9.88
N ALA A 6 12.31 -12.33 9.82
CA ALA A 6 13.32 -11.29 9.54
C ALA A 6 13.06 -10.60 8.18
N THR A 7 12.70 -11.36 7.15
CA THR A 7 12.41 -10.83 5.80
C THR A 7 11.16 -9.95 5.77
N SER A 8 10.08 -10.38 6.45
CA SER A 8 8.86 -9.58 6.56
C SER A 8 9.09 -8.30 7.37
N TRP A 9 9.88 -8.38 8.45
CA TRP A 9 10.22 -7.24 9.30
C TRP A 9 11.11 -6.21 8.60
N GLU A 10 12.10 -6.67 7.84
CA GLU A 10 12.96 -5.78 7.04
C GLU A 10 12.17 -5.04 5.96
N SER A 11 11.24 -5.73 5.31
CA SER A 11 10.35 -5.11 4.31
C SER A 11 9.43 -4.06 4.97
N LEU A 12 8.91 -4.35 6.16
CA LEU A 12 8.10 -3.40 6.92
C LEU A 12 8.92 -2.19 7.37
N ARG A 13 10.13 -2.40 7.90
CA ARG A 13 11.01 -1.32 8.35
C ARG A 13 11.47 -0.43 7.19
N TRP A 14 11.74 -1.02 6.03
CA TRP A 14 12.05 -0.26 4.82
C TRP A 14 10.85 0.57 4.38
N ALA A 15 9.64 -0.03 4.37
CA ALA A 15 8.42 0.70 4.02
C ALA A 15 8.15 1.87 4.97
N LEU A 16 8.34 1.68 6.28
CA LEU A 16 8.23 2.73 7.28
C LEU A 16 9.27 3.84 7.07
N ALA A 17 10.54 3.49 6.86
CA ALA A 17 11.60 4.45 6.62
C ALA A 17 11.38 5.24 5.31
N PHE A 18 10.92 4.57 4.26
CA PHE A 18 10.57 5.20 2.98
C PHE A 18 9.37 6.14 3.14
N HIS A 19 8.31 5.68 3.81
CA HIS A 19 7.11 6.47 4.04
C HIS A 19 7.43 7.72 4.87
N GLY A 20 8.24 7.60 5.93
CA GLY A 20 8.69 8.76 6.71
C GLY A 20 9.55 9.72 5.90
N ARG A 21 10.49 9.22 5.09
CA ARG A 21 11.39 10.06 4.28
C ARG A 21 10.69 10.76 3.12
N HIS A 22 9.64 10.14 2.56
CA HIS A 22 8.88 10.68 1.44
C HIS A 22 7.48 11.13 1.84
N PHE A 23 7.24 11.35 3.14
CA PHE A 23 5.93 11.67 3.69
C PHE A 23 5.26 12.82 2.94
N LEU A 24 5.98 13.92 2.68
CA LEU A 24 5.42 15.07 1.98
C LEU A 24 4.89 14.74 0.58
N ILE A 25 5.64 13.99 -0.22
CA ILE A 25 5.23 13.62 -1.59
C ILE A 25 4.11 12.60 -1.56
N VAL A 26 4.22 11.60 -0.68
CA VAL A 26 3.20 10.56 -0.52
C VAL A 26 1.88 11.18 -0.06
N SER A 27 1.93 12.06 0.94
CA SER A 27 0.76 12.81 1.40
C SER A 27 0.22 13.73 0.32
N ALA A 28 1.05 14.48 -0.42
CA ALA A 28 0.55 15.34 -1.52
C ALA A 28 -0.22 14.53 -2.58
N LEU A 29 0.30 13.37 -2.97
CA LEU A 29 -0.38 12.48 -3.93
C LEU A 29 -1.67 11.88 -3.36
N MET A 30 -1.75 11.70 -2.04
CA MET A 30 -2.87 11.01 -1.38
C MET A 30 -3.92 11.96 -0.79
N VAL A 31 -3.61 13.26 -0.67
CA VAL A 31 -4.58 14.32 -0.33
C VAL A 31 -5.70 14.34 -1.37
N LEU A 32 -5.38 14.22 -2.67
CA LEU A 32 -6.39 14.27 -3.73
C LEU A 32 -7.42 13.11 -3.60
N PRO A 33 -7.00 11.83 -3.46
CA PRO A 33 -7.89 10.73 -3.07
C PRO A 33 -8.66 10.95 -1.76
N GLY A 34 -7.99 11.46 -0.72
CA GLY A 34 -8.62 11.70 0.58
C GLY A 34 -9.74 12.74 0.51
N VAL A 35 -9.48 13.88 -0.15
CA VAL A 35 -10.46 14.95 -0.36
C VAL A 35 -11.60 14.48 -1.27
N GLN A 36 -11.29 13.78 -2.36
CA GLN A 36 -12.32 13.24 -3.26
C GLN A 36 -13.27 12.31 -2.52
N ARG A 37 -12.73 11.42 -1.68
CA ARG A 37 -13.56 10.48 -0.90
C ARG A 37 -14.43 11.20 0.13
N PHE A 38 -13.87 12.19 0.80
CA PHE A 38 -14.62 13.06 1.70
C PHE A 38 -15.76 13.77 0.97
N VAL A 39 -15.49 14.38 -0.18
CA VAL A 39 -16.49 15.13 -0.95
C VAL A 39 -17.63 14.22 -1.43
N ILE A 40 -17.33 13.02 -1.95
CA ILE A 40 -18.36 12.07 -2.39
C ILE A 40 -19.24 11.58 -1.23
N MET A 41 -18.66 11.42 -0.03
CA MET A 41 -19.42 11.00 1.14
C MET A 41 -20.24 12.12 1.75
N SER A 42 -19.76 13.37 1.68
CA SER A 42 -20.44 14.52 2.26
C SER A 42 -21.45 15.19 1.31
N TRP A 43 -21.30 15.03 -0.02
CA TRP A 43 -22.16 15.68 -1.01
C TRP A 43 -22.48 14.77 -2.20
N GLU A 44 -23.73 14.85 -2.69
CA GLU A 44 -24.13 14.23 -3.95
C GLU A 44 -23.52 15.01 -5.12
N LEU A 45 -22.51 14.42 -5.77
CA LEU A 45 -21.89 14.98 -6.96
C LEU A 45 -22.67 14.58 -8.23
N PRO A 46 -22.76 15.48 -9.23
CA PRO A 46 -23.23 15.11 -10.56
C PRO A 46 -22.37 13.98 -11.14
N GLY A 47 -23.01 12.99 -11.77
CA GLY A 47 -22.35 11.78 -12.28
C GLY A 47 -21.03 12.02 -13.04
N PRO A 48 -20.98 12.96 -14.01
CA PRO A 48 -19.74 13.26 -14.74
C PRO A 48 -18.59 13.77 -13.86
N VAL A 49 -18.91 14.55 -12.82
CA VAL A 49 -17.91 15.08 -11.87
C VAL A 49 -17.38 13.96 -10.99
N ALA A 50 -18.25 13.06 -10.54
CA ALA A 50 -17.85 11.87 -9.80
C ALA A 50 -16.90 11.01 -10.64
N THR A 51 -17.24 10.69 -11.89
CA THR A 51 -16.38 9.89 -12.79
C THR A 51 -15.03 10.55 -13.05
N LEU A 52 -14.99 11.85 -13.34
CA LEU A 52 -13.72 12.57 -13.55
C LEU A 52 -12.85 12.55 -12.30
N SER A 53 -13.46 12.69 -11.12
CA SER A 53 -12.75 12.63 -9.86
C SER A 53 -12.15 11.24 -9.61
N GLU A 54 -12.84 10.16 -9.97
CA GLU A 54 -12.32 8.79 -9.88
C GLU A 54 -11.10 8.57 -10.79
N ILE A 55 -11.13 9.12 -12.01
CA ILE A 55 -10.00 9.06 -12.94
C ILE A 55 -8.78 9.79 -12.36
N LEU A 56 -8.98 10.97 -11.76
CA LEU A 56 -7.90 11.72 -11.11
C LEU A 56 -7.33 10.96 -9.90
N VAL A 57 -8.18 10.32 -9.11
CA VAL A 57 -7.75 9.47 -7.98
C VAL A 57 -6.94 8.28 -8.46
N LEU A 58 -7.38 7.62 -9.55
CA LEU A 58 -6.64 6.52 -10.15
C LEU A 58 -5.27 6.99 -10.66
N ALA A 59 -5.21 8.13 -11.35
CA ALA A 59 -3.98 8.72 -11.83
C ALA A 59 -3.00 9.05 -10.67
N ALA A 60 -3.50 9.59 -9.56
CA ALA A 60 -2.70 9.85 -8.37
C ALA A 60 -2.13 8.56 -7.75
N ARG A 61 -2.92 7.48 -7.70
CA ARG A 61 -2.48 6.15 -7.23
C ARG A 61 -1.42 5.55 -8.15
N ILE A 62 -1.61 5.64 -9.46
CA ILE A 62 -0.61 5.21 -10.46
C ILE A 62 0.67 6.04 -10.28
N GLY A 63 0.54 7.36 -10.11
CA GLY A 63 1.67 8.26 -9.84
C GLY A 63 2.46 7.86 -8.60
N LEU A 64 1.78 7.47 -7.51
CA LEU A 64 2.44 6.94 -6.31
C LEU A 64 3.20 5.65 -6.63
N VAL A 65 2.58 4.69 -7.31
CA VAL A 65 3.23 3.42 -7.69
C VAL A 65 4.48 3.70 -8.54
N VAL A 66 4.34 4.52 -9.59
CA VAL A 66 5.45 4.90 -10.49
C VAL A 66 6.56 5.61 -9.70
N TYR A 67 6.21 6.53 -8.81
CA TYR A 67 7.18 7.23 -7.97
C TYR A 67 7.97 6.25 -7.09
N VAL A 68 7.28 5.36 -6.37
CA VAL A 68 7.95 4.37 -5.50
C VAL A 68 8.83 3.43 -6.33
N VAL A 69 8.31 2.90 -7.44
CA VAL A 69 9.07 2.01 -8.35
C VAL A 69 10.30 2.72 -8.92
N SER A 70 10.19 3.99 -9.32
CA SER A 70 11.32 4.77 -9.84
C SER A 70 12.45 4.95 -8.83
N LYS A 71 12.13 4.96 -7.53
CA LYS A 71 13.11 5.04 -6.44
C LYS A 71 13.73 3.70 -6.07
N VAL A 72 13.04 2.60 -6.37
CA VAL A 72 13.56 1.25 -6.19
C VAL A 72 14.50 0.84 -7.35
N GLY A 73 14.25 1.37 -8.56
CA GLY A 73 15.02 1.07 -9.77
C GLY A 73 14.41 -0.08 -10.59
N PRO A 74 14.83 -0.24 -11.86
CA PRO A 74 14.32 -1.30 -12.72
C PRO A 74 14.69 -2.67 -12.16
N ALA A 75 13.70 -3.56 -12.05
CA ALA A 75 13.87 -4.97 -11.71
C ALA A 75 13.74 -5.82 -12.98
N PRO A 76 14.80 -5.96 -13.79
CA PRO A 76 14.75 -6.83 -14.94
C PRO A 76 14.48 -8.26 -14.42
N HIS A 77 13.39 -8.90 -14.87
CA HIS A 77 12.96 -10.28 -14.53
C HIS A 77 12.04 -10.48 -13.31
N ALA A 78 11.43 -9.42 -12.75
CA ALA A 78 10.51 -9.55 -11.60
C ALA A 78 9.40 -10.61 -11.78
N TRP A 79 8.87 -10.77 -13.00
CA TRP A 79 7.74 -11.67 -13.28
C TRP A 79 8.12 -13.16 -13.24
N ALA A 80 9.27 -13.54 -13.79
CA ALA A 80 9.77 -14.92 -13.74
C ALA A 80 10.15 -15.32 -12.31
N SER A 81 10.64 -14.34 -11.54
CA SER A 81 11.11 -14.46 -10.17
C SER A 81 9.99 -14.64 -9.12
N THR A 82 8.78 -14.20 -9.45
CA THR A 82 7.63 -14.21 -8.53
C THR A 82 7.16 -15.65 -8.22
N ARG A 83 7.25 -16.57 -9.18
CA ARG A 83 6.71 -17.94 -9.05
C ARG A 83 7.52 -18.82 -8.10
N MET A 84 8.85 -18.64 -8.06
CA MET A 84 9.73 -19.42 -7.19
C MET A 84 9.61 -18.96 -5.73
N PHE A 85 9.51 -17.64 -5.52
CA PHE A 85 9.26 -17.05 -4.20
C PHE A 85 7.92 -17.47 -3.60
N PHE A 86 6.85 -17.51 -4.39
CA PHE A 86 5.53 -17.98 -3.95
C PHE A 86 5.59 -19.43 -3.45
N ARG A 87 6.38 -20.29 -4.11
CA ARG A 87 6.49 -21.70 -3.73
C ARG A 87 7.29 -21.90 -2.44
N GLU A 88 8.35 -21.12 -2.22
CA GLU A 88 9.27 -21.32 -1.09
C GLU A 88 8.94 -20.47 0.16
N ARG A 89 8.24 -19.34 0.00
CA ARG A 89 7.99 -18.38 1.09
C ARG A 89 6.53 -17.95 1.24
N TRP A 90 5.58 -18.81 0.82
CA TRP A 90 4.15 -18.61 1.06
C TRP A 90 3.77 -18.22 2.51
N PRO A 91 4.45 -18.66 3.60
CA PRO A 91 4.08 -18.22 4.94
C PRO A 91 4.38 -16.73 5.17
N SER A 92 5.39 -16.16 4.52
CA SER A 92 5.68 -14.72 4.59
C SER A 92 4.61 -13.89 3.88
N LEU A 93 4.04 -14.42 2.80
CA LEU A 93 2.89 -13.82 2.12
C LEU A 93 1.63 -13.91 2.99
N LEU A 94 1.41 -15.01 3.69
CA LEU A 94 0.32 -15.12 4.66
C LEU A 94 0.47 -14.19 5.87
N ILE A 95 1.69 -13.98 6.37
CA ILE A 95 1.93 -12.98 7.43
C ILE A 95 1.63 -11.58 6.90
N THR A 96 2.03 -11.26 5.67
CA THR A 96 1.73 -9.98 5.03
C THR A 96 0.22 -9.80 4.86
N LEU A 97 -0.47 -10.82 4.36
CA LEU A 97 -1.91 -10.84 4.20
C LEU A 97 -2.62 -10.75 5.55
N GLY A 98 -2.13 -11.45 6.58
CA GLY A 98 -2.68 -11.45 7.93
C GLY A 98 -2.52 -10.10 8.61
N LEU A 99 -1.38 -9.43 8.46
CA LEU A 99 -1.16 -8.07 8.93
C LEU A 99 -2.02 -7.06 8.16
N LEU A 100 -2.24 -7.26 6.85
CA LEU A 100 -3.14 -6.43 6.06
C LEU A 100 -4.60 -6.62 6.49
N ALA A 101 -5.01 -7.86 6.71
CA ALA A 101 -6.32 -8.21 7.25
C ALA A 101 -6.51 -7.67 8.68
N LEU A 102 -5.45 -7.66 9.50
CA LEU A 102 -5.48 -7.06 10.84
C LEU A 102 -5.63 -5.54 10.76
N ALA A 103 -4.88 -4.88 9.87
CA ALA A 103 -5.04 -3.44 9.64
C ALA A 103 -6.47 -3.13 9.17
N PHE A 104 -6.98 -3.89 8.20
CA PHE A 104 -8.37 -3.81 7.76
C PHE A 104 -9.35 -4.01 8.92
N ALA A 105 -9.16 -5.01 9.78
CA ALA A 105 -10.03 -5.26 10.92
C ALA A 105 -10.02 -4.10 11.94
N ILE A 106 -8.86 -3.54 12.25
CA ILE A 106 -8.77 -2.37 13.16
C ILE A 106 -9.51 -1.17 12.56
N PHE A 107 -9.31 -0.94 11.27
CA PHE A 107 -9.87 0.23 10.60
C PHE A 107 -11.37 0.09 10.32
N ASP A 108 -11.83 -1.05 9.82
CA ASP A 108 -13.20 -1.25 9.34
C ASP A 108 -14.13 -1.91 10.36
N LEU A 109 -13.62 -2.73 11.29
CA LEU A 109 -14.46 -3.30 12.36
C LEU A 109 -14.37 -2.52 13.66
N ALA A 110 -13.17 -2.13 14.09
CA ALA A 110 -13.03 -1.45 15.38
C ALA A 110 -13.35 0.04 15.27
N LEU A 111 -12.68 0.78 14.37
CA LEU A 111 -12.83 2.23 14.31
C LEU A 111 -14.14 2.69 13.68
N GLU A 112 -14.66 1.96 12.69
CA GLU A 112 -15.93 2.31 12.04
C GLU A 112 -17.14 2.00 12.93
N GLY A 113 -17.05 0.98 13.80
CA GLY A 113 -18.10 0.65 14.77
C GLY A 113 -18.18 1.56 16.00
N LEU A 114 -17.28 2.55 16.13
CA LEU A 114 -17.26 3.47 17.28
C LEU A 114 -18.34 4.56 17.20
N SER A 115 -18.82 4.88 16.00
CA SER A 115 -19.82 5.92 15.82
C SER A 115 -20.55 5.77 14.49
N ASP A 116 -21.87 5.94 14.53
CA ASP A 116 -22.74 6.03 13.34
C ASP A 116 -22.77 7.44 12.73
N ASP A 117 -22.00 8.40 13.27
CA ASP A 117 -21.93 9.75 12.71
C ASP A 117 -21.25 9.77 11.33
N ASP A 118 -21.97 10.28 10.34
CA ASP A 118 -21.52 10.40 8.94
C ASP A 118 -20.28 11.29 8.83
N THR A 119 -20.15 12.31 9.69
CA THR A 119 -18.96 13.18 9.70
C THR A 119 -17.75 12.40 10.19
N TYR A 120 -17.88 11.69 11.31
CA TYR A 120 -16.85 10.79 11.82
C TYR A 120 -16.41 9.75 10.78
N ARG A 121 -17.34 9.07 10.11
CA ARG A 121 -17.02 8.08 9.07
C ARG A 121 -16.31 8.71 7.87
N SER A 122 -16.78 9.87 7.41
CA SER A 122 -16.16 10.60 6.29
C SER A 122 -14.72 11.01 6.59
N VAL A 123 -14.45 11.52 7.79
CA VAL A 123 -13.09 11.88 8.25
C VAL A 123 -12.23 10.63 8.38
N LEU A 124 -12.76 9.58 8.99
CA LEU A 124 -12.06 8.31 9.15
C LEU A 124 -11.65 7.73 7.78
N PHE A 125 -12.54 7.73 6.79
CA PHE A 125 -12.21 7.31 5.43
C PHE A 125 -11.16 8.19 4.77
N ALA A 126 -11.20 9.51 4.96
CA ALA A 126 -10.19 10.42 4.44
C ALA A 126 -8.80 10.11 5.05
N VAL A 127 -8.72 9.90 6.37
CA VAL A 127 -7.47 9.55 7.07
C VAL A 127 -6.93 8.21 6.61
N LYS A 128 -7.78 7.18 6.47
CA LYS A 128 -7.37 5.86 5.96
C LYS A 128 -6.80 5.96 4.54
N ASN A 129 -7.44 6.76 3.67
CA ASN A 129 -6.96 6.97 2.30
C ASN A 129 -5.62 7.72 2.26
N LEU A 130 -5.37 8.63 3.20
CA LEU A 130 -4.13 9.41 3.27
C LEU A 130 -2.94 8.64 3.85
N THR A 131 -3.19 7.61 4.67
CA THR A 131 -2.16 6.95 5.48
C THR A 131 -2.04 5.45 5.16
N VAL A 132 -3.12 4.70 5.34
CA VAL A 132 -3.13 3.23 5.27
C VAL A 132 -2.93 2.74 3.84
N ILE A 133 -3.63 3.33 2.88
CA ILE A 133 -3.53 2.96 1.46
C ILE A 133 -2.11 3.20 0.92
N PRO A 134 -1.52 4.41 1.01
CA PRO A 134 -0.18 4.62 0.49
C PRO A 134 0.87 3.77 1.22
N PHE A 135 0.74 3.60 2.54
CA PHE A 135 1.62 2.73 3.28
C PHE A 135 1.55 1.29 2.77
N THR A 136 0.34 0.78 2.51
CA THR A 136 0.13 -0.56 1.94
C THR A 136 0.79 -0.70 0.58
N VAL A 137 0.64 0.29 -0.31
CA VAL A 137 1.28 0.29 -1.63
C VAL A 137 2.80 0.24 -1.50
N ILE A 138 3.39 1.10 -0.67
CA ILE A 138 4.83 1.12 -0.41
C ILE A 138 5.30 -0.22 0.16
N TRP A 139 4.53 -0.80 1.07
CA TRP A 139 4.88 -2.07 1.69
C TRP A 139 4.81 -3.24 0.72
N MET A 140 3.78 -3.32 -0.14
CA MET A 140 3.72 -4.32 -1.20
C MET A 140 4.90 -4.21 -2.17
N ILE A 141 5.29 -2.98 -2.54
CA ILE A 141 6.47 -2.76 -3.40
C ILE A 141 7.76 -3.19 -2.67
N SER A 142 7.86 -2.95 -1.36
CA SER A 142 8.97 -3.47 -0.56
C SER A 142 9.04 -4.99 -0.56
N VAL A 143 7.90 -5.68 -0.41
CA VAL A 143 7.84 -7.13 -0.48
C VAL A 143 8.30 -7.62 -1.85
N ALA A 144 7.78 -7.02 -2.93
CA ALA A 144 8.17 -7.35 -4.29
C ALA A 144 9.68 -7.15 -4.53
N ARG A 145 10.26 -6.05 -4.03
CA ARG A 145 11.70 -5.78 -4.07
C ARG A 145 12.49 -6.89 -3.36
N THR A 146 12.06 -7.29 -2.18
CA THR A 146 12.72 -8.36 -1.41
C THR A 146 12.65 -9.70 -2.12
N CYS A 147 11.55 -9.99 -2.83
CA CYS A 147 11.43 -11.20 -3.68
C CYS A 147 12.51 -11.22 -4.77
N VAL A 148 12.67 -10.11 -5.50
CA VAL A 148 13.66 -10.00 -6.59
C VAL A 148 15.10 -10.12 -6.05
N GLN A 149 15.39 -9.50 -4.91
CA GLN A 149 16.73 -9.55 -4.30
C GLN A 149 17.12 -10.97 -3.85
N TYR A 150 16.16 -11.74 -3.34
CA TYR A 150 16.40 -13.11 -2.90
C TYR A 150 16.86 -14.02 -4.06
N GLU A 151 16.21 -13.95 -5.21
CA GLU A 151 16.61 -14.77 -6.36
C GLU A 151 17.98 -14.38 -6.92
N LEU A 152 18.33 -13.09 -6.99
CA LEU A 152 19.65 -12.66 -7.48
C LEU A 152 20.78 -13.26 -6.62
N THR A 153 20.60 -13.28 -5.30
CA THR A 153 21.59 -13.90 -4.39
C THR A 153 21.65 -15.42 -4.53
N THR A 154 20.51 -16.07 -4.80
CA THR A 154 20.44 -17.54 -4.95
C THR A 154 20.99 -18.00 -6.30
N ALA A 155 20.72 -17.25 -7.38
CA ALA A 155 21.24 -17.50 -8.71
C ALA A 155 22.77 -17.29 -8.79
N ALA A 156 23.32 -16.34 -8.04
CA ALA A 156 24.77 -16.12 -7.94
C ALA A 156 25.51 -17.21 -7.13
N SER A 157 24.78 -18.03 -6.36
CA SER A 157 25.33 -19.12 -5.54
C SER A 157 25.26 -20.51 -6.20
N ARG A 158 24.71 -20.60 -7.42
CA ARG A 158 24.69 -21.81 -8.25
C ARG A 158 25.71 -21.69 -9.36
#